data_AF-A0A098LKJ1-F1
#
_entry.id   AF-A0A098LKJ1-F1
#
_cell.length_a   1.000
_cell.length_b   1.000
_cell.length_c   1.000
_cell.angle_alpha   90.00
_cell.angle_beta   90.00
_cell.angle_gamma   90.00
#
_symmetry.space_group_name_H-M   'P 1'
#
loop_
_entity.id
_entity.type
_entity.pdbx_description
1 polymer ?
#
loop_
_entity_poly.entity_id
_entity_poly.type
_entity_poly.pdbx_seq_one_letter_code
_entity_poly.pdbx_strand_id
1 'polypeptide(L)'
;MGHGHHTTAHAPQVLPKDKEKIKKIWMTALILAVVTAIEFLLAFTMERGVLLTSIFVLLTFVKSFYIVAEFMHLKYETKTLIWSIVIPTLFIVWLVVALLVEGDAILHFRNLWQWYTGLGK
;
A
#
# COMPACT_ATOMS: atom_id res chain seq x y z
N MET A 1 -29.42 -7.36 -57.42
CA MET A 1 -28.59 -8.17 -56.51
C MET A 1 -28.15 -7.28 -55.35
N GLY A 2 -28.86 -7.32 -54.23
CA GLY A 2 -28.54 -6.52 -53.04
C GLY A 2 -27.92 -7.41 -51.97
N HIS A 3 -26.64 -7.20 -51.66
CA HIS A 3 -25.97 -7.85 -50.53
C HIS A 3 -26.24 -7.03 -49.26
N GLY A 4 -27.15 -7.52 -48.42
CA GLY A 4 -27.35 -6.99 -47.07
C GLY A 4 -26.24 -7.46 -46.14
N HIS A 5 -25.35 -6.55 -45.74
CA HIS A 5 -24.42 -6.76 -44.64
C HIS A 5 -25.21 -6.77 -43.32
N HIS A 6 -25.40 -7.96 -42.75
CA HIS A 6 -25.84 -8.10 -41.37
C HIS A 6 -24.68 -7.72 -40.43
N THR A 7 -24.69 -6.47 -39.94
CA THR A 7 -23.86 -6.05 -38.81
C THR A 7 -24.41 -6.72 -37.56
N THR A 8 -23.80 -7.83 -37.14
CA THR A 8 -24.10 -8.47 -35.86
C THR A 8 -23.52 -7.59 -34.76
N ALA A 9 -24.37 -6.80 -34.11
CA ALA A 9 -24.00 -6.05 -32.93
C ALA A 9 -23.54 -7.04 -31.85
N HIS A 10 -22.25 -7.08 -31.56
CA HIS A 10 -21.69 -7.80 -30.42
C HIS A 10 -22.21 -7.13 -29.15
N ALA A 11 -23.36 -7.56 -28.66
CA ALA A 11 -23.81 -7.23 -27.32
C ALA A 11 -22.70 -7.68 -26.34
N PRO A 12 -22.21 -6.81 -25.46
CA PRO A 12 -21.20 -7.20 -24.48
C PRO A 12 -21.80 -8.33 -23.62
N GLN A 13 -21.29 -9.55 -23.79
CA GLN A 13 -21.61 -10.67 -22.92
C GLN A 13 -21.09 -10.31 -21.53
N VAL A 14 -21.98 -9.87 -20.65
CA VAL A 14 -21.67 -9.70 -19.23
C VAL A 14 -21.42 -11.09 -18.65
N LEU A 15 -20.15 -11.40 -18.38
CA LEU A 15 -19.74 -12.64 -17.74
C LEU A 15 -20.60 -12.87 -16.47
N PRO A 16 -21.06 -14.11 -16.22
CA PRO A 16 -21.85 -14.40 -15.03
C PRO A 16 -21.02 -14.04 -13.79
N LYS A 17 -21.62 -13.22 -12.91
CA LYS A 17 -21.02 -12.76 -11.66
C LYS A 17 -20.62 -13.96 -10.78
N ASP A 18 -19.32 -14.23 -10.69
CA ASP A 18 -18.76 -15.29 -9.84
C ASP A 18 -19.08 -15.02 -8.36
N LYS A 19 -20.16 -15.63 -7.86
CA LYS A 19 -20.63 -15.44 -6.48
C LYS A 19 -19.60 -15.93 -5.45
N GLU A 20 -18.78 -16.91 -5.80
CA GLU A 20 -17.74 -17.45 -4.92
C GLU A 20 -16.61 -16.46 -4.65
N LYS A 21 -16.14 -15.73 -5.68
CA LYS A 21 -15.11 -14.70 -5.53
C LYS A 21 -15.57 -13.58 -4.61
N ILE A 22 -16.82 -13.14 -4.79
CA ILE A 22 -17.43 -12.09 -3.97
C ILE A 22 -17.58 -12.55 -2.51
N LYS A 23 -17.97 -13.81 -2.30
CA LYS A 23 -18.09 -14.37 -0.95
C LYS A 23 -16.73 -14.42 -0.24
N LYS A 24 -15.65 -14.81 -0.93
CA LYS A 24 -14.29 -14.80 -0.37
C LYS A 24 -13.82 -13.40 0.04
N ILE A 25 -14.07 -12.41 -0.80
CA ILE A 25 -13.77 -10.99 -0.54
C ILE A 25 -14.49 -10.54 0.74
N TRP A 26 -15.78 -10.84 0.85
CA TRP A 26 -16.58 -10.49 2.04
C TRP A 26 -16.12 -11.20 3.31
N MET A 27 -15.76 -12.48 3.22
CA MET A 27 -15.20 -13.24 4.36
C MET A 27 -13.87 -12.66 4.82
N THR A 28 -13.00 -12.29 3.88
CA THR A 28 -11.71 -11.69 4.22
C THR A 28 -11.88 -10.31 4.82
N ALA A 29 -12.78 -9.49 4.26
CA ALA A 29 -13.15 -8.21 4.83
C ALA A 29 -13.63 -8.35 6.28
N LEU A 30 -14.47 -9.35 6.55
CA LEU A 30 -14.98 -9.64 7.90
C LEU A 30 -13.86 -10.05 8.86
N ILE A 31 -12.99 -10.97 8.45
CA ILE A 31 -11.83 -11.41 9.26
C ILE A 31 -10.96 -10.20 9.62
N LEU A 32 -10.62 -9.37 8.62
CA LEU A 32 -9.79 -8.20 8.82
C LEU A 32 -10.48 -7.16 9.71
N ALA A 33 -11.79 -6.96 9.55
CA ALA A 33 -12.56 -6.08 10.42
C ALA A 33 -12.55 -6.56 11.87
N VAL A 34 -12.72 -7.86 12.11
CA VAL A 34 -12.67 -8.45 13.45
C VAL A 34 -11.28 -8.29 14.08
N VAL A 35 -10.21 -8.60 13.35
CA VAL A 35 -8.83 -8.39 13.83
C VAL A 35 -8.59 -6.93 14.23
N THR A 36 -9.09 -6.00 13.42
CA THR A 36 -8.96 -4.56 13.72
C THR A 36 -9.76 -4.15 14.94
N ALA A 37 -10.98 -4.67 15.09
CA ALA A 37 -11.81 -4.38 16.24
C ALA A 37 -11.15 -4.88 17.54
N ILE A 38 -10.52 -6.06 17.49
CA ILE A 38 -9.74 -6.61 18.60
C ILE A 38 -8.52 -5.72 18.89
N GLU A 39 -7.79 -5.26 17.87
CA GLU A 39 -6.69 -4.29 18.05
C GLU A 39 -7.17 -3.02 18.78
N PHE A 40 -8.27 -2.42 18.31
CA PHE A 40 -8.82 -1.24 18.97
C PHE A 40 -9.22 -1.52 20.42
N LEU A 41 -9.85 -2.65 20.70
CA LEU A 41 -10.17 -3.09 22.07
C LEU A 41 -8.92 -3.22 22.95
N LEU A 42 -7.85 -3.84 22.43
CA LEU A 42 -6.57 -3.94 23.15
C LEU A 42 -5.96 -2.57 23.41
N ALA A 43 -6.02 -1.65 22.44
CA ALA A 43 -5.55 -0.27 22.60
C ALA A 43 -6.32 0.53 23.66
N PHE A 44 -7.60 0.21 23.90
CA PHE A 44 -8.40 0.86 24.94
C PHE A 44 -8.24 0.21 26.33
N THR A 45 -7.83 -1.05 26.40
CA THR A 45 -7.75 -1.82 27.67
C THR A 45 -6.35 -1.88 28.26
N MET A 46 -5.31 -1.82 27.44
CA MET A 46 -3.91 -1.83 27.88
C MET A 46 -3.28 -0.44 27.81
N GLU A 47 -2.36 -0.18 28.74
CA GLU A 47 -1.61 1.06 28.78
C GLU A 47 -0.69 1.18 27.55
N ARG A 48 -0.58 2.39 26.99
CA ARG A 48 0.26 2.65 25.82
C ARG A 48 1.73 2.47 26.20
N GLY A 49 2.28 1.31 25.87
CA GLY A 49 3.69 0.97 26.04
C GLY A 49 4.31 0.40 24.77
N VAL A 50 5.62 0.17 24.82
CA VAL A 50 6.41 -0.39 23.71
C VAL A 50 5.83 -1.73 23.22
N LEU A 51 5.31 -2.55 24.14
CA LEU A 51 4.66 -3.83 23.82
C LEU A 51 3.41 -3.64 22.95
N LEU A 52 2.53 -2.71 23.31
CA LEU A 52 1.30 -2.45 22.56
C LEU A 52 1.60 -1.85 21.18
N THR A 53 2.57 -0.93 21.10
CA THR A 53 3.03 -0.39 19.81
C THR A 53 3.61 -1.49 18.91
N SER A 54 4.41 -2.41 19.47
CA SER A 54 4.98 -3.52 18.69
C SER A 54 3.92 -4.48 18.16
N ILE A 55 2.88 -4.78 18.97
CA ILE A 55 1.78 -5.66 18.57
C ILE A 55 0.99 -5.04 17.42
N PHE A 56 0.70 -3.73 17.51
CA PHE A 56 -0.01 -2.98 16.47
C PHE A 56 0.77 -2.96 15.14
N VAL A 57 2.08 -2.73 15.21
CA VAL A 57 2.93 -2.74 14.02
C VAL A 57 2.92 -4.12 13.36
N LEU A 58 3.09 -5.20 14.13
CA LEU A 58 3.05 -6.56 13.62
C LEU A 58 1.68 -6.93 13.02
N LEU A 59 0.59 -6.63 13.72
CA LEU A 59 -0.77 -6.88 13.23
C LEU A 59 -1.08 -6.08 11.96
N THR A 60 -0.58 -4.85 11.86
CA THR A 60 -0.71 -4.03 10.63
C THR A 60 -0.02 -4.70 9.43
N PHE A 61 1.16 -5.30 9.62
CA PHE A 61 1.84 -6.05 8.56
C PHE A 61 1.07 -7.31 8.15
N VAL A 62 0.56 -8.09 9.12
CA VAL A 62 -0.26 -9.28 8.83
C VAL A 62 -1.50 -8.90 8.05
N LYS A 63 -2.15 -7.81 8.45
CA LYS A 63 -3.36 -7.30 7.81
C LYS A 63 -3.10 -6.82 6.39
N SER A 64 -2.00 -6.09 6.16
CA SER A 64 -1.65 -5.63 4.81
C SER A 64 -1.36 -6.81 3.88
N PHE A 65 -0.69 -7.85 4.38
CA PHE A 65 -0.45 -9.08 3.61
C PHE A 65 -1.75 -9.78 3.23
N TYR A 66 -2.70 -9.94 4.16
CA TYR A 66 -4.01 -10.52 3.87
C TYR A 66 -4.82 -9.69 2.86
N ILE A 67 -4.77 -8.36 2.96
CA ILE A 67 -5.46 -7.47 2.02
C ILE A 67 -4.89 -7.66 0.61
N VAL A 68 -3.57 -7.63 0.48
CA VAL A 68 -2.87 -7.76 -0.80
C VAL A 68 -3.04 -9.17 -1.38
N ALA A 69 -3.00 -10.21 -0.56
CA ALA A 69 -3.20 -11.58 -1.04
C ALA A 69 -4.61 -11.77 -1.63
N GLU A 70 -5.65 -11.29 -0.93
CA GLU A 70 -7.02 -11.71 -1.20
C GLU A 70 -7.85 -10.66 -1.97
N PHE A 71 -7.66 -9.36 -1.74
CA PHE A 71 -8.37 -8.32 -2.53
C PHE A 71 -7.68 -8.01 -3.86
N MET A 72 -6.38 -8.27 -3.98
CA MET A 72 -5.66 -8.02 -5.24
C MET A 72 -5.59 -9.25 -6.17
N HIS A 73 -6.24 -10.38 -5.83
CA HIS A 73 -6.33 -11.58 -6.66
C HIS A 73 -4.95 -12.04 -7.18
N LEU A 74 -3.91 -11.99 -6.34
CA LEU A 74 -2.53 -11.99 -6.83
C LEU A 74 -1.92 -13.38 -7.12
N LYS A 75 -2.64 -14.46 -6.88
CA LYS A 75 -1.96 -15.76 -6.76
C LYS A 75 -1.62 -16.40 -8.12
N TYR A 76 -2.29 -16.03 -9.22
CA TYR A 76 -2.12 -16.71 -10.50
C TYR A 76 -1.97 -15.82 -11.75
N GLU A 77 -2.37 -14.53 -11.75
CA GLU A 77 -2.35 -13.68 -12.96
C GLU A 77 -1.50 -12.39 -12.86
N THR A 78 -0.85 -12.11 -11.75
CA THR A 78 -0.59 -10.71 -11.35
C THR A 78 0.87 -10.35 -11.05
N LYS A 79 1.82 -11.00 -11.73
CA LYS A 79 3.23 -10.56 -11.66
C LYS A 79 3.34 -9.07 -11.99
N THR A 80 2.58 -8.59 -12.97
CA THR A 80 2.49 -7.18 -13.36
C THR A 80 1.97 -6.27 -12.24
N LEU A 81 0.99 -6.72 -11.44
CA LEU A 81 0.43 -5.90 -10.36
C LEU A 81 1.41 -5.77 -9.19
N ILE A 82 2.14 -6.84 -8.87
CA ILE A 82 3.20 -6.80 -7.85
C ILE A 82 4.27 -5.78 -8.26
N TRP A 83 4.75 -5.83 -9.52
CA TRP A 83 5.71 -4.87 -10.03
C TRP A 83 5.19 -3.43 -10.00
N SER A 84 3.89 -3.20 -10.26
CA SER A 84 3.29 -1.86 -10.17
C SER A 84 3.24 -1.27 -8.76
N ILE A 85 3.33 -2.10 -7.71
CA ILE A 85 3.36 -1.65 -6.32
C ILE A 85 4.80 -1.55 -5.83
N VAL A 86 5.63 -2.55 -6.14
CA VAL A 86 7.03 -2.60 -5.70
C VAL A 86 7.85 -1.46 -6.27
N ILE A 87 7.70 -1.14 -7.57
CA ILE A 87 8.50 -0.10 -8.23
C ILE A 87 8.26 1.29 -7.60
N PRO A 88 7.01 1.79 -7.46
CA PRO A 88 6.76 3.07 -6.78
C PRO A 88 7.21 3.09 -5.33
N THR A 89 7.03 1.99 -4.60
CA THR A 89 7.42 1.91 -3.19
C THR A 89 8.95 2.01 -3.05
N LEU A 90 9.69 1.28 -3.89
CA LEU A 90 11.15 1.35 -3.91
C LEU A 90 11.66 2.74 -4.32
N PHE A 91 10.99 3.38 -5.28
CA PHE A 91 11.30 4.75 -5.69
C PHE A 91 11.12 5.75 -4.53
N ILE A 92 10.05 5.64 -3.75
CA ILE A 92 9.82 6.50 -2.58
C ILE A 92 10.92 6.28 -1.52
N VAL A 93 11.26 5.02 -1.22
CA VAL A 93 12.32 4.70 -0.25
C VAL A 93 13.65 5.29 -0.70
N TRP A 94 14.00 5.11 -1.98
CA TRP A 94 15.20 5.69 -2.56
C TRP A 94 15.20 7.23 -2.46
N LEU A 95 14.06 7.87 -2.75
CA LEU A 95 13.91 9.32 -2.70
C LEU A 95 14.06 9.87 -1.27
N VAL A 96 13.50 9.19 -0.26
CA VAL A 96 13.68 9.56 1.15
C VAL A 96 15.15 9.49 1.54
N VAL A 97 15.86 8.42 1.18
CA VAL A 97 17.30 8.28 1.46
C VAL A 97 18.10 9.39 0.77
N ALA A 98 17.81 9.68 -0.51
CA ALA A 98 18.46 10.75 -1.25
C ALA A 98 18.26 12.12 -0.58
N LEU A 99 17.04 12.44 -0.16
CA LEU A 99 16.76 13.70 0.56
C LEU A 99 17.47 13.79 1.91
N LEU A 100 17.60 12.68 2.64
CA LEU A 100 18.32 12.68 3.91
C LEU A 100 19.81 12.97 3.72
N VAL A 101 20.43 12.38 2.69
CA VAL A 101 21.85 12.61 2.36
C VAL A 101 22.09 14.04 1.87
N GLU A 102 21.30 14.52 0.91
CA GLU A 102 21.41 15.89 0.40
C GLU A 102 21.07 16.93 1.47
N GLY A 103 20.08 16.63 2.32
CA GLY A 103 19.69 17.48 3.44
C GLY A 103 20.82 17.66 4.46
N ASP A 104 21.54 16.59 4.80
CA ASP A 104 22.69 16.64 5.70
C ASP A 104 23.85 17.47 5.10
N ALA A 105 24.15 17.28 3.81
CA ALA A 105 25.17 18.05 3.09
C ALA A 105 24.86 19.55 3.08
N ILE A 106 23.60 19.94 2.82
CA ILE A 106 23.15 21.33 2.82
C ILE A 106 23.24 21.92 4.24
N LEU A 107 22.83 21.17 5.27
CA LEU A 107 22.92 21.62 6.66
C LEU A 107 24.37 21.89 7.08
N HIS A 108 25.30 21.01 6.69
CA HIS A 108 26.72 21.21 6.93
C HIS A 108 27.27 22.45 6.21
N PHE A 109 26.92 22.63 4.93
CA PHE A 109 27.33 23.81 4.16
C PHE A 109 26.78 25.11 4.73
N ARG A 110 25.51 25.12 5.18
CA ARG A 110 24.89 26.27 5.85
C ARG A 110 25.63 26.64 7.14
N ASN A 111 26.01 25.64 7.95
CA ASN A 111 26.73 25.88 9.20
C ASN A 111 28.14 26.46 8.93
N LEU A 112 28.84 25.93 7.91
CA LEU A 112 30.13 26.46 7.47
C LEU A 112 30.02 27.89 6.93
N TRP A 113 29.01 28.17 6.11
CA TRP A 113 28.76 29.51 5.57
C TRP A 113 28.47 30.52 6.68
N GLN A 114 27.68 30.13 7.69
CA GLN A 114 27.40 30.96 8.85
C GLN A 114 28.67 31.25 9.68
N TRP A 115 29.59 30.30 9.80
CA TRP A 115 30.89 30.53 10.43
C TRP A 115 31.79 31.45 9.59
N TYR A 116 31.88 31.24 8.28
CA TYR A 116 32.70 32.06 7.38
C TYR A 116 32.22 33.52 7.31
N THR A 117 30.90 33.72 7.28
CA THR A 117 30.29 35.06 7.31
C THR A 117 30.22 35.65 8.73
N GLY A 118 30.49 34.86 9.77
CA GLY A 118 30.48 35.25 11.17
C GLY A 118 31.84 35.66 11.76
N LEU A 119 32.96 35.38 11.08
CA LEU A 119 34.32 35.73 11.52
C LEU A 119 34.71 37.23 11.32
N GLY A 120 33.74 38.07 10.98
CA GLY A 120 33.94 39.50 10.71
C GLY A 120 33.48 40.46 11.82
N LYS A 121 33.15 39.97 13.02
CA LYS A 121 32.93 40.78 14.23
C LYS A 121 33.47 40.07 15.46
#